data_AF-A0A960DYC8-F1
#
_entry.id   AF-A0A960DYC8-F1
#
_cell.length_a   1.000
_cell.length_b   1.000
_cell.length_c   1.000
_cell.angle_alpha   90.00
_cell.angle_beta   90.00
_cell.angle_gamma   90.00
#
_symmetry.space_group_name_H-M   'P 1'
#
loop_
_entity.id
_entity.type
_entity.pdbx_description
1 polymer ?
#
loop_
_entity_poly.entity_id
_entity_poly.type
_entity_poly.pdbx_seq_one_letter_code
_entity_poly.pdbx_strand_id
1 'polypeptide(L)'
;MSTTPAGATTDMALTSEEIASKEFLVGLRGYDKDEVRAFLQSVAAAFDESATTSNGAAEAPASGGGMANLGGQIEAILATANAEADKLRSDAQADAARVRAEADSYAESTRAQAEQHENEARQKLTAAQDEALGIVADAQARAARMEETTLREAEEKANAAVAHLTAQIGELTGTRDTSKASLEELRTKIDKAITVASEG
;
A
#
# COMPACT_ATOMS: atom_id res chain seq x y z
N MET A 1 -36.67 81.78 -10.45
CA MET A 1 -35.29 81.36 -10.11
C MET A 1 -35.29 81.08 -8.61
N SER A 2 -35.48 79.81 -8.22
CA SER A 2 -35.72 79.42 -6.83
C SER A 2 -34.68 78.38 -6.39
N THR A 3 -33.89 78.79 -5.40
CA THR A 3 -33.46 78.05 -4.18
C THR A 3 -33.02 76.58 -4.26
N THR A 4 -31.74 76.37 -3.96
CA THR A 4 -31.14 75.17 -3.35
C THR A 4 -31.91 74.68 -2.11
N PRO A 5 -31.91 73.36 -1.85
CA PRO A 5 -31.79 72.88 -0.49
C PRO A 5 -30.53 72.03 -0.30
N ALA A 6 -29.87 72.29 0.83
CA ALA A 6 -28.86 71.44 1.42
C ALA A 6 -29.49 70.12 1.88
N GLY A 7 -28.79 69.02 1.65
CA GLY A 7 -29.12 67.70 2.18
C GLY A 7 -27.82 66.95 2.43
N ALA A 8 -27.29 67.10 3.64
CA ALA A 8 -26.26 66.23 4.17
C ALA A 8 -26.83 64.81 4.29
N THR A 9 -26.15 63.80 3.76
CA THR A 9 -26.44 62.40 4.09
C THR A 9 -25.17 61.77 4.63
N THR A 10 -25.04 61.91 5.94
CA THR A 10 -24.62 60.89 6.92
C THR A 10 -24.44 59.50 6.29
N ASP A 11 -23.23 59.25 5.80
CA ASP A 11 -22.76 57.91 5.50
C ASP A 11 -22.04 57.39 6.76
N MET A 12 -22.21 56.10 7.08
CA MET A 12 -21.46 55.31 8.07
C MET A 12 -21.99 55.09 9.50
N ALA A 13 -23.29 54.85 9.72
CA ALA A 13 -23.71 54.06 10.89
C ALA A 13 -24.91 53.18 10.54
N LEU A 14 -24.66 51.88 10.39
CA LEU A 14 -25.72 50.86 10.32
C LEU A 14 -26.55 50.94 11.60
N THR A 15 -27.86 51.13 11.48
CA THR A 15 -28.76 51.13 12.63
C THR A 15 -29.19 49.69 12.96
N SER A 16 -29.54 49.43 14.22
CA SER A 16 -30.00 48.11 14.69
C SER A 16 -31.21 47.61 13.88
N GLU A 17 -32.10 48.53 13.50
CA GLU A 17 -33.29 48.26 12.67
C GLU A 17 -32.92 47.87 11.23
N GLU A 18 -31.85 48.45 10.68
CA GLU A 18 -31.34 48.14 9.34
C GLU A 18 -30.63 46.77 9.30
N ILE A 19 -29.98 46.37 10.40
CA ILE A 19 -29.37 45.04 10.55
C ILE A 19 -30.46 43.96 10.65
N ALA A 20 -31.50 44.19 11.44
CA ALA A 20 -32.58 43.23 11.66
C ALA A 20 -33.46 43.00 10.41
N SER A 21 -33.54 43.98 9.51
CA SER A 21 -34.41 43.93 8.32
C SER A 21 -33.68 43.61 7.01
N LYS A 22 -32.38 43.30 7.05
CA LYS A 22 -31.59 43.06 5.83
C LYS A 22 -31.98 41.76 5.14
N GLU A 23 -32.35 41.84 3.85
CA GLU A 23 -32.64 40.66 3.02
C GLU A 23 -31.46 40.30 2.12
N PHE A 24 -31.19 38.99 2.01
CA PHE A 24 -30.12 38.42 1.18
C PHE A 24 -30.70 37.53 0.08
N LEU A 25 -30.04 37.53 -1.08
CA LEU A 25 -30.35 36.64 -2.20
C LEU A 25 -30.02 35.18 -1.83
N VAL A 26 -30.98 34.27 -2.00
CA VAL A 26 -30.85 32.85 -1.65
C VAL A 26 -30.35 32.05 -2.85
N GLY A 27 -29.29 31.26 -2.68
CA GLY A 27 -28.70 30.39 -3.71
C GLY A 27 -28.92 28.90 -3.46
N LEU A 28 -28.55 28.04 -4.43
CA LEU A 28 -28.81 26.59 -4.42
C LEU A 28 -28.08 25.81 -3.30
N ARG A 29 -27.08 26.42 -2.66
CA ARG A 29 -26.48 26.02 -1.39
C ARG A 29 -26.19 27.30 -0.60
N GLY A 30 -26.61 27.35 0.65
CA GLY A 30 -26.45 28.52 1.49
C GLY A 30 -26.85 28.24 2.94
N TYR A 31 -26.65 29.24 3.80
CA TYR A 31 -27.06 29.22 5.19
C TYR A 31 -28.58 29.21 5.32
N ASP A 32 -29.09 28.58 6.38
CA ASP A 32 -30.52 28.52 6.66
C ASP A 32 -31.08 29.93 6.92
N LYS A 33 -32.17 30.28 6.25
CA LYS A 33 -32.74 31.64 6.28
C LYS A 33 -33.23 32.02 7.68
N ASP A 34 -33.75 31.07 8.43
CA ASP A 34 -34.30 31.33 9.75
C ASP A 34 -33.18 31.44 10.79
N GLU A 35 -32.11 30.64 10.64
CA GLU A 35 -30.89 30.76 11.45
C GLU A 35 -30.21 32.12 11.26
N VAL A 36 -30.08 32.58 10.00
CA VAL A 36 -29.51 33.90 9.69
C VAL A 36 -30.36 35.04 10.26
N ARG A 37 -31.69 34.93 10.21
CA ARG A 37 -32.58 35.95 10.81
C ARG A 37 -32.47 36.01 12.33
N ALA A 38 -32.43 34.86 12.99
CA ALA A 38 -32.24 34.79 14.44
C ALA A 38 -30.90 35.40 14.86
N PHE A 39 -29.85 35.15 14.07
CA PHE A 39 -28.53 35.74 14.29
C PHE A 39 -28.52 37.27 14.08
N LEU A 40 -29.17 37.79 13.04
CA LEU A 40 -29.23 39.24 12.83
C LEU A 40 -30.02 39.97 13.93
N GLN A 41 -31.05 39.34 14.48
CA GLN A 41 -31.79 39.88 15.63
C GLN A 41 -30.92 39.95 16.90
N SER A 42 -30.07 38.94 17.15
CA SER A 42 -29.17 38.97 18.30
C SER A 42 -28.07 40.03 18.15
N VAL A 43 -27.55 40.21 16.93
CA VAL A 43 -26.58 41.26 16.61
C VAL A 43 -27.18 42.66 16.78
N ALA A 44 -28.42 42.87 16.32
CA ALA A 44 -29.13 44.14 16.51
C ALA A 44 -29.34 44.46 17.99
N ALA A 45 -29.76 43.48 18.80
CA ALA A 45 -29.94 43.67 20.25
C ALA A 45 -28.62 44.02 20.97
N ALA A 46 -27.51 43.37 20.61
CA ALA A 46 -26.20 43.69 21.16
C ALA A 46 -25.71 45.09 20.75
N PHE A 47 -26.07 45.54 19.53
CA PHE A 47 -25.72 46.87 19.06
C PHE A 47 -26.46 47.95 19.87
N ASP A 48 -27.75 47.78 20.14
CA ASP A 48 -28.55 48.68 20.99
C ASP A 48 -28.04 48.73 22.43
N GLU A 49 -27.62 47.60 22.99
CA GLU A 49 -27.04 47.52 24.33
C GLU A 49 -25.69 48.28 24.41
N SER A 50 -24.86 48.18 23.36
CA SER A 50 -23.61 48.91 23.28
C SER A 50 -23.82 50.43 23.10
N ALA A 51 -24.82 50.83 22.31
CA ALA A 51 -25.18 52.24 22.11
C ALA A 51 -25.71 52.87 23.41
N THR A 52 -26.54 52.14 24.16
CA THR A 52 -27.10 52.59 25.43
C THR A 52 -26.01 52.72 26.51
N THR A 53 -25.08 51.76 26.58
CA THR A 53 -23.96 51.79 27.52
C THR A 53 -22.99 52.93 27.22
N SER A 54 -22.77 53.26 25.93
CA SER A 54 -21.90 54.38 25.53
C SER A 54 -22.47 55.77 25.89
N ASN A 55 -23.80 55.91 25.97
CA ASN A 55 -24.48 57.15 26.37
C ASN A 55 -24.69 57.28 27.89
N GLY A 56 -24.54 56.20 28.67
CA GLY A 56 -24.74 56.19 30.12
C GLY A 56 -23.55 56.63 30.97
N ALA A 57 -22.39 56.93 30.38
CA ALA A 57 -21.14 57.21 31.10
C ALA A 57 -20.91 58.69 31.51
N ALA A 58 -21.97 59.52 31.51
CA ALA A 58 -21.86 60.98 31.73
C ALA A 58 -22.34 61.49 33.10
N GLU A 59 -22.45 60.64 34.14
CA GLU A 59 -22.65 61.09 35.52
C GLU A 59 -21.69 60.39 36.48
N ALA A 60 -20.65 61.12 36.91
CA ALA A 60 -19.72 60.70 37.95
C ALA A 60 -19.83 61.65 39.16
N PRO A 61 -20.00 61.14 40.40
CA PRO A 61 -19.81 61.93 41.59
C PRO A 61 -18.31 62.00 41.93
N ALA A 62 -17.83 63.23 42.17
CA ALA A 62 -16.47 63.49 42.60
C ALA A 62 -16.25 63.03 44.05
N SER A 63 -15.25 62.18 44.28
CA SER A 63 -14.69 61.88 45.60
C SER A 63 -13.20 61.55 45.47
N GLY A 64 -12.35 62.40 46.05
CA GLY A 64 -10.88 62.40 45.93
C GLY A 64 -10.13 61.23 46.56
N GLY A 65 -10.78 60.07 46.76
CA GLY A 65 -10.14 58.80 47.15
C GLY A 65 -9.97 57.80 45.99
N GLY A 66 -10.50 58.12 44.81
CA GLY A 66 -10.52 57.20 43.66
C GLY A 66 -9.13 56.82 43.13
N MET A 67 -8.17 57.75 43.09
CA MET A 67 -6.86 57.50 42.46
C MET A 67 -5.99 56.50 43.24
N ALA A 68 -6.03 56.54 44.58
CA ALA A 68 -5.28 55.61 45.43
C ALA A 68 -5.91 54.20 45.42
N ASN A 69 -7.24 54.11 45.41
CA ASN A 69 -7.97 52.84 45.25
C ASN A 69 -7.78 52.25 43.84
N LEU A 70 -7.70 53.09 42.81
CA LEU A 70 -7.42 52.66 41.43
C LEU A 70 -6.03 52.06 41.31
N GLY A 71 -5.02 52.64 41.96
CA GLY A 71 -3.65 52.09 42.00
C GLY A 71 -3.60 50.69 42.61
N GLY A 72 -4.27 50.48 43.76
CA GLY A 72 -4.37 49.15 44.39
C GLY A 72 -5.16 48.13 43.56
N GLN A 73 -6.22 48.57 42.87
CA GLN A 73 -6.97 47.71 41.94
C GLN A 73 -6.12 47.31 40.73
N ILE A 74 -5.35 48.24 40.15
CA ILE A 74 -4.45 47.96 39.03
C ILE A 74 -3.35 46.97 39.46
N GLU A 75 -2.77 47.15 40.64
CA GLU A 75 -1.75 46.24 41.17
C GLU A 75 -2.32 44.83 41.40
N ALA A 76 -3.53 44.71 41.95
CA ALA A 76 -4.22 43.43 42.10
C ALA A 76 -4.54 42.76 40.76
N ILE A 77 -4.95 43.52 39.74
CA ILE A 77 -5.19 43.02 38.38
C ILE A 77 -3.88 42.53 37.75
N LEU A 78 -2.79 43.29 37.86
CA LEU A 78 -1.49 42.89 37.32
C LEU A 78 -0.94 41.64 38.02
N ALA A 79 -1.08 41.55 39.35
CA ALA A 79 -0.69 40.36 40.09
C ALA A 79 -1.48 39.12 39.63
N THR A 80 -2.80 39.26 39.45
CA THR A 80 -3.67 38.17 38.97
C THR A 80 -3.32 37.79 37.52
N ALA A 81 -3.11 38.77 36.64
CA ALA A 81 -2.74 38.54 35.24
C ALA A 81 -1.39 37.82 35.12
N ASN A 82 -0.39 38.19 35.94
CA ASN A 82 0.90 37.50 35.98
C ASN A 82 0.75 36.05 36.48
N ALA A 83 -0.03 35.83 37.54
CA ALA A 83 -0.28 34.49 38.06
C ALA A 83 -0.97 33.59 37.02
N GLU A 84 -1.98 34.10 36.31
CA GLU A 84 -2.64 33.36 35.23
C GLU A 84 -1.72 33.15 34.02
N ALA A 85 -0.86 34.12 33.68
CA ALA A 85 0.11 33.95 32.60
C ALA A 85 1.17 32.87 32.93
N ASP A 86 1.63 32.81 34.18
CA ASP A 86 2.57 31.78 34.63
C ASP A 86 1.92 30.40 34.65
N LYS A 87 0.66 30.32 35.09
CA LYS A 87 -0.12 29.09 35.02
C LYS A 87 -0.31 28.64 33.57
N LEU A 88 -0.74 29.52 32.68
CA LEU A 88 -0.90 29.22 31.25
C LEU A 88 0.42 28.75 30.62
N ARG A 89 1.55 29.37 30.99
CA ARG A 89 2.87 28.94 30.51
C ARG A 89 3.21 27.53 31.03
N SER A 90 2.96 27.24 32.30
CA SER A 90 3.18 25.93 32.90
C SER A 90 2.32 24.86 32.21
N ASP A 91 1.03 25.13 32.02
CA ASP A 91 0.09 24.21 31.38
C ASP A 91 0.49 23.94 29.92
N ALA A 92 0.83 24.99 29.16
CA ALA A 92 1.32 24.85 27.79
C ALA A 92 2.62 24.06 27.68
N GLN A 93 3.53 24.21 28.65
CA GLN A 93 4.76 23.41 28.71
C GLN A 93 4.48 21.94 29.02
N ALA A 94 3.55 21.67 29.94
CA ALA A 94 3.13 20.31 30.27
C ALA A 94 2.46 19.62 29.08
N ASP A 95 1.58 20.32 28.37
CA ASP A 95 0.94 19.80 27.15
C ASP A 95 1.95 19.56 26.02
N ALA A 96 2.89 20.49 25.81
CA ALA A 96 3.95 20.29 24.83
C ALA A 96 4.83 19.07 25.17
N ALA A 97 5.14 18.84 26.44
CA ALA A 97 5.88 17.67 26.88
C ALA A 97 5.09 16.37 26.65
N ARG A 98 3.78 16.38 26.95
CA ARG A 98 2.88 15.25 26.72
C ARG A 98 2.79 14.89 25.24
N VAL A 99 2.57 15.87 24.37
CA VAL A 99 2.49 15.65 22.91
C VAL A 99 3.79 15.09 22.35
N ARG A 100 4.95 15.57 22.83
CA ARG A 100 6.25 15.01 22.42
C ARG A 100 6.40 13.55 22.84
N ALA A 101 6.07 13.24 24.09
CA ALA A 101 6.13 11.86 24.59
C ALA A 101 5.19 10.91 23.83
N GLU A 102 3.97 11.37 23.51
CA GLU A 102 3.02 10.60 22.70
C GLU A 102 3.55 10.38 21.27
N ALA A 103 4.12 11.42 20.65
CA ALA A 103 4.71 11.33 19.31
C ALA A 103 5.91 10.39 19.26
N ASP A 104 6.78 10.44 20.27
CA ASP A 104 7.95 9.56 20.39
C ASP A 104 7.51 8.10 20.55
N SER A 105 6.53 7.83 21.43
CA SER A 105 5.94 6.50 21.61
C SER A 105 5.30 5.95 20.33
N TYR A 106 4.57 6.79 19.59
CA TYR A 106 3.99 6.41 18.30
C TYR A 106 5.07 6.10 17.24
N ALA A 107 6.13 6.92 17.19
CA ALA A 107 7.25 6.70 16.29
C ALA A 107 8.00 5.40 16.60
N GLU A 108 8.23 5.09 17.88
CA GLU A 108 8.83 3.84 18.34
C GLU A 108 7.95 2.63 17.99
N SER A 109 6.65 2.70 18.27
CA SER A 109 5.69 1.66 17.91
C SER A 109 5.67 1.40 16.40
N THR A 110 5.67 2.46 15.59
CA THR A 110 5.70 2.35 14.13
C THR A 110 6.99 1.72 13.62
N ARG A 111 8.15 2.09 14.19
CA ARG A 111 9.44 1.47 13.85
C ARG A 111 9.47 0.00 14.23
N ALA A 112 8.99 -0.36 15.42
CA ALA A 112 8.94 -1.75 15.86
C ALA A 112 8.03 -2.61 14.96
N GLN A 113 6.88 -2.08 14.53
CA GLN A 113 6.00 -2.76 13.57
C GLN A 113 6.66 -2.93 12.20
N ALA A 114 7.35 -1.89 11.70
CA ALA A 114 8.07 -1.95 10.43
C ALA A 114 9.19 -3.01 10.47
N GLU A 115 9.98 -3.05 11.55
CA GLU A 115 11.02 -4.05 11.77
C GLU A 115 10.44 -5.47 11.87
N GLN A 116 9.30 -5.64 12.55
CA GLN A 116 8.61 -6.92 12.60
C GLN A 116 8.19 -7.38 11.20
N HIS A 117 7.54 -6.52 10.42
CA HIS A 117 7.13 -6.85 9.06
C HIS A 117 8.31 -7.13 8.14
N GLU A 118 9.43 -6.42 8.29
CA GLU A 118 10.66 -6.69 7.54
C GLU A 118 11.22 -8.07 7.88
N ASN A 119 11.26 -8.43 9.17
CA ASN A 119 11.73 -9.73 9.62
C ASN A 119 10.82 -10.86 9.12
N GLU A 120 9.51 -10.70 9.18
CA GLU A 120 8.54 -11.65 8.63
C GLU A 120 8.70 -11.82 7.12
N ALA A 121 8.89 -10.72 6.38
CA ALA A 121 9.13 -10.75 4.94
C ALA A 121 10.43 -11.47 4.59
N ARG A 122 11.52 -11.20 5.33
CA ARG A 122 12.81 -11.89 5.16
C ARG A 122 12.71 -13.39 5.44
N GLN A 123 12.00 -13.78 6.50
CA GLN A 123 11.77 -15.19 6.82
C GLN A 123 10.99 -15.90 5.71
N LYS A 124 9.90 -15.30 5.22
CA LYS A 124 9.12 -15.85 4.11
C LYS A 124 9.94 -15.97 2.83
N LEU A 125 10.77 -14.97 2.52
CA LEU A 125 11.65 -15.01 1.35
C LEU A 125 12.66 -16.16 1.46
N THR A 126 13.28 -16.33 2.62
CA THR A 126 14.25 -17.42 2.86
C THR A 126 13.58 -18.79 2.71
N ALA A 127 12.41 -18.98 3.34
CA ALA A 127 11.65 -20.22 3.23
C ALA A 127 11.25 -20.54 1.78
N ALA A 128 10.81 -19.53 1.01
CA ALA A 128 10.47 -19.71 -0.40
C ALA A 128 11.69 -20.05 -1.27
N GLN A 129 12.86 -19.48 -0.96
CA GLN A 129 14.12 -19.81 -1.64
C GLN A 129 14.54 -21.27 -1.36
N ASP A 130 14.47 -21.69 -0.11
CA ASP A 130 14.79 -23.07 0.27
C ASP A 130 13.84 -24.08 -0.39
N GLU A 131 12.53 -23.78 -0.43
CA GLU A 131 11.54 -24.60 -1.12
C GLU A 131 11.82 -24.68 -2.63
N ALA A 132 12.11 -23.54 -3.26
CA ALA A 132 12.44 -23.50 -4.69
C ALA A 132 13.69 -24.33 -5.02
N LEU A 133 14.74 -24.23 -4.19
CA LEU A 133 15.95 -25.05 -4.33
C LEU A 133 15.65 -26.54 -4.14
N GLY A 134 14.79 -26.88 -3.17
CA GLY A 134 14.31 -28.25 -2.96
C GLY A 134 13.58 -28.82 -4.18
N ILE A 135 12.66 -28.06 -4.78
CA ILE A 135 11.93 -28.47 -5.98
C ILE A 135 12.88 -28.71 -7.17
N VAL A 136 13.88 -27.84 -7.35
CA VAL A 136 14.88 -27.98 -8.41
C VAL A 136 15.73 -29.23 -8.19
N ALA A 137 16.20 -29.47 -6.97
CA ALA A 137 16.98 -30.67 -6.63
C ALA A 137 16.16 -31.95 -6.88
N ASP A 138 14.89 -31.98 -6.48
CA ASP A 138 13.99 -33.12 -6.72
C ASP A 138 13.69 -33.34 -8.20
N ALA A 139 13.52 -32.27 -8.97
CA ALA A 139 13.35 -32.35 -10.42
C ALA A 139 14.60 -32.92 -11.10
N GLN A 140 15.79 -32.46 -10.70
CA GLN A 140 17.06 -32.98 -11.22
C GLN A 140 17.27 -34.44 -10.86
N ALA A 141 17.00 -34.85 -9.62
CA ALA A 141 17.09 -36.24 -9.20
C ALA A 141 16.10 -37.17 -9.92
N ARG A 142 14.92 -36.66 -10.29
CA ARG A 142 13.96 -37.40 -11.13
C ARG A 142 14.42 -37.49 -12.59
N ALA A 143 14.95 -36.40 -13.14
CA ALA A 143 15.48 -36.38 -14.49
C ALA A 143 16.66 -37.36 -14.66
N ALA A 144 17.61 -37.36 -13.72
CA ALA A 144 18.75 -38.28 -13.73
C ALA A 144 18.32 -39.75 -13.64
N ARG A 145 17.35 -40.07 -12.77
CA ARG A 145 16.78 -41.44 -12.69
C ARG A 145 16.09 -41.84 -13.99
N MET A 146 15.34 -40.94 -14.60
CA MET A 146 14.68 -41.22 -15.88
C MET A 146 15.72 -41.48 -16.97
N GLU A 147 16.77 -40.64 -17.06
CA GLU A 147 17.87 -40.81 -18.00
C GLU A 147 18.54 -42.19 -17.84
N GLU A 148 18.93 -42.54 -16.60
CA GLU A 148 19.52 -43.85 -16.29
C GLU A 148 18.61 -45.01 -16.71
N THR A 149 17.32 -44.94 -16.40
CA THR A 149 16.37 -45.99 -16.82
C THR A 149 16.25 -46.10 -18.34
N THR A 150 16.20 -44.97 -19.05
CA THR A 150 16.10 -44.97 -20.52
C THR A 150 17.36 -45.49 -21.19
N LEU A 151 18.54 -45.18 -20.64
CA LEU A 151 19.82 -45.70 -21.12
C LEU A 151 19.89 -47.21 -20.92
N ARG A 152 19.54 -47.72 -19.73
CA ARG A 152 19.52 -49.16 -19.45
C ARG A 152 18.57 -49.91 -20.39
N GLU A 153 17.36 -49.38 -20.61
CA GLU A 153 16.42 -49.98 -21.56
C GLU A 153 16.94 -49.94 -23.00
N ALA A 154 17.62 -48.86 -23.40
CA ALA A 154 18.20 -48.75 -24.73
C ALA A 154 19.34 -49.76 -24.92
N GLU A 155 20.20 -49.94 -23.92
CA GLU A 155 21.28 -50.94 -23.91
C GLU A 155 20.71 -52.37 -23.96
N GLU A 156 19.70 -52.68 -23.14
CA GLU A 156 19.03 -53.98 -23.17
C GLU A 156 18.42 -54.28 -24.55
N LYS A 157 17.75 -53.29 -25.17
CA LYS A 157 17.19 -53.42 -26.52
C LYS A 157 18.27 -53.56 -27.59
N ALA A 158 19.36 -52.80 -27.49
CA ALA A 158 20.49 -52.89 -28.42
C ALA A 158 21.16 -54.27 -28.32
N ASN A 159 21.41 -54.78 -27.12
CA ASN A 159 21.97 -56.10 -26.88
C ASN A 159 21.05 -57.22 -27.42
N ALA A 160 19.74 -57.11 -27.21
CA ALA A 160 18.77 -58.04 -27.77
C ALA A 160 18.78 -58.03 -29.31
N ALA A 161 18.87 -56.85 -29.93
CA ALA A 161 18.96 -56.72 -31.38
C ALA A 161 20.26 -57.32 -31.94
N VAL A 162 21.39 -57.11 -31.28
CA VAL A 162 22.68 -57.70 -31.64
C VAL A 162 22.63 -59.23 -31.55
N ALA A 163 22.05 -59.77 -30.47
CA ALA A 163 21.89 -61.20 -30.29
C ALA A 163 21.00 -61.81 -31.39
N HIS A 164 19.89 -61.14 -31.73
CA HIS A 164 19.00 -61.57 -32.80
C HIS A 164 19.69 -61.57 -34.18
N LEU A 165 20.40 -60.49 -34.54
CA LEU A 165 21.15 -60.43 -35.80
C LEU A 165 22.26 -61.49 -35.86
N THR A 166 22.93 -61.74 -34.74
CA THR A 166 23.96 -62.79 -34.65
C THR A 166 23.37 -64.18 -34.92
N ALA A 167 22.20 -64.47 -34.35
CA ALA A 167 21.49 -65.72 -34.60
C ALA A 167 21.09 -65.87 -36.08
N GLN A 168 20.57 -64.81 -36.71
CA GLN A 168 20.23 -64.81 -38.14
C GLN A 168 21.44 -65.03 -39.05
N ILE A 169 22.58 -64.41 -38.74
CA ILE A 169 23.84 -64.64 -39.46
C ILE A 169 24.26 -66.10 -39.32
N GLY A 170 24.12 -66.69 -38.14
CA GLY A 170 24.38 -68.12 -37.89
C GLY A 170 23.51 -69.02 -38.77
N GLU A 171 22.21 -68.74 -38.85
CA GLU A 171 21.26 -69.48 -39.69
C GLU A 171 21.58 -69.34 -41.20
N LEU A 172 21.84 -68.13 -41.68
CA LEU A 172 22.24 -67.88 -43.07
C LEU A 172 23.57 -68.56 -43.42
N THR A 173 24.51 -68.60 -42.48
CA THR A 173 25.77 -69.32 -42.64
C THR A 173 25.53 -70.83 -42.74
N GLY A 174 24.70 -71.39 -41.87
CA GLY A 174 24.34 -72.81 -41.89
C GLY A 174 23.61 -73.24 -43.16
N THR A 175 22.65 -72.44 -43.64
CA THR A 175 21.94 -72.69 -44.90
C THR A 175 22.85 -72.59 -46.12
N ARG A 176 23.77 -71.62 -46.14
CA ARG A 176 24.81 -71.49 -47.17
C ARG A 176 25.71 -72.72 -47.21
N ASP A 177 26.18 -73.17 -46.05
CA ASP A 177 27.11 -74.31 -45.98
C ASP A 177 26.42 -75.62 -46.37
N THR A 178 25.16 -75.81 -45.99
CA THR A 178 24.31 -76.91 -46.48
C THR A 178 24.16 -76.85 -48.00
N SER A 179 23.87 -75.67 -48.56
CA SER A 179 23.73 -75.48 -50.01
C SER A 179 25.04 -75.80 -50.75
N LYS A 180 26.19 -75.40 -50.20
CA LYS A 180 27.51 -75.75 -50.76
C LYS A 180 27.75 -77.26 -50.76
N ALA A 181 27.47 -77.95 -49.66
CA ALA A 181 27.60 -79.40 -49.58
C ALA A 181 26.70 -80.11 -50.61
N SER A 182 25.46 -79.64 -50.79
CA SER A 182 24.56 -80.18 -51.83
C SER A 182 25.10 -79.96 -53.24
N LEU A 183 25.72 -78.81 -53.53
CA LEU A 183 26.34 -78.55 -54.83
C LEU A 183 27.56 -79.45 -55.09
N GLU A 184 28.40 -79.69 -54.07
CA GLU A 184 29.53 -80.63 -54.17
C GLU A 184 29.06 -82.08 -54.40
N GLU A 185 27.99 -82.49 -53.73
CA GLU A 185 27.37 -83.80 -53.95
C GLU A 185 26.82 -83.93 -55.37
N LEU A 186 26.10 -82.91 -55.86
CA LEU A 186 25.59 -82.86 -57.24
C LEU A 186 26.73 -82.91 -58.26
N ARG A 187 27.81 -82.16 -58.05
CA ARG A 187 29.00 -82.20 -58.90
C ARG A 187 29.59 -83.61 -58.97
N THR A 188 29.77 -84.25 -57.81
CA THR A 188 30.30 -85.62 -57.73
C THR A 188 29.41 -86.63 -58.46
N LYS A 189 28.08 -86.48 -58.36
CA LYS A 189 27.10 -87.31 -59.10
C LYS A 189 27.22 -87.12 -60.61
N ILE A 190 27.38 -85.87 -61.07
CA ILE A 190 27.56 -85.54 -62.49
C ILE A 190 28.87 -86.14 -63.02
N ASP A 191 29.98 -85.96 -62.31
CA ASP A 191 31.29 -86.50 -62.71
C ASP A 191 31.26 -88.04 -62.83
N LYS A 192 30.57 -88.71 -61.90
CA LYS A 192 30.33 -90.15 -61.97
C LYS A 192 29.47 -90.55 -63.18
N ALA A 193 28.39 -89.82 -63.45
CA ALA A 193 27.52 -90.08 -64.60
C ALA A 193 28.26 -89.92 -65.93
N ILE A 194 29.11 -88.90 -66.06
CA ILE A 194 29.97 -88.68 -67.23
C ILE A 194 30.95 -89.84 -67.41
N THR A 195 31.60 -90.28 -66.33
CA THR A 195 32.56 -91.40 -66.38
C THR A 195 31.89 -92.68 -66.87
N VAL A 196 30.73 -93.03 -66.30
CA VAL A 196 29.94 -94.21 -66.72
C VAL A 196 29.50 -94.10 -68.18
N ALA A 197 29.11 -92.91 -68.65
CA ALA A 197 28.73 -92.71 -70.05
C ALA A 197 29.92 -92.78 -71.03
N SER A 198 31.17 -92.64 -70.56
CA SER A 198 32.37 -92.73 -71.39
C SER A 198 32.96 -94.15 -71.50
N GLU A 199 32.58 -95.07 -70.61
CA GLU A 199 33.07 -96.46 -70.57
C GLU A 199 32.12 -97.47 -71.25
N GLY A 200 30.87 -97.08 -71.55
CA GLY A 200 29.87 -97.91 -72.24
C GLY A 200 29.69 -97.52 -73.70
#